data_AF-A0A0V1LZZ4-F1
#
_entry.id   AF-A0A0V1LZZ4-F1
#
_cell.length_a   1.000
_cell.length_b   1.000
_cell.length_c   1.000
_cell.angle_alpha   90.00
_cell.angle_beta   90.00
_cell.angle_gamma   90.00
#
_symmetry.space_group_name_H-M   'P 1'
#
loop_
_entity.id
_entity.type
_entity.pdbx_description
1 polymer ?
#
loop_
_entity_poly.entity_id
_entity_poly.type
_entity_poly.pdbx_seq_one_letter_code
_entity_poly.pdbx_strand_id
1 'polypeptide(L)' 'LSTAANSAAWVVHTVPGFPTARTPYSWPVAENARGHVLICLTISKSQINAIGSSRFHNIKDVTKLKIL' A
#
# COMPACT_ATOMS: atom_id res chain seq x y z
N LEU A 1 -24.89 0.52 10.73
CA LEU A 1 -23.47 0.15 10.96
C LEU A 1 -22.64 0.74 9.82
N SER A 2 -21.64 1.58 10.09
CA SER A 2 -20.85 2.18 9.00
C SER A 2 -19.97 1.10 8.36
N THR A 3 -20.11 0.93 7.05
CA THR A 3 -19.26 0.07 6.22
C THR A 3 -17.80 0.54 6.21
N ALA A 4 -17.53 1.78 6.64
CA ALA A 4 -16.19 2.37 6.72
C ALA A 4 -15.29 1.69 7.79
N ALA A 5 -15.84 1.23 8.92
CA ALA A 5 -15.06 0.64 10.01
C ALA A 5 -14.37 -0.70 9.64
N ASN A 6 -14.90 -1.38 8.61
CA ASN A 6 -14.42 -2.67 8.12
C ASN A 6 -13.66 -2.57 6.79
N SER A 7 -13.38 -1.36 6.32
CA SER A 7 -12.61 -1.12 5.09
C SER A 7 -11.15 -0.81 5.43
N ALA A 8 -10.25 -1.18 4.53
CA ALA A 8 -8.83 -0.89 4.57
C ALA A 8 -8.37 -0.52 3.16
N ALA A 9 -7.36 0.34 3.06
CA ALA A 9 -6.66 0.59 1.80
C ALA A 9 -5.49 -0.38 1.64
N TRP A 10 -5.29 -0.89 0.43
CA TRP A 10 -4.09 -1.60 0.05
C TRP A 10 -3.49 -0.96 -1.19
N VAL A 11 -2.21 -0.59 -1.11
CA VAL A 11 -1.48 0.04 -2.21
C VAL A 11 -0.39 -0.89 -2.70
N VAL A 12 -0.37 -1.12 -4.01
CA VAL A 12 0.70 -1.82 -4.72
C VAL A 12 1.44 -0.79 -5.57
N HIS A 13 2.76 -0.73 -5.45
CA HIS A 13 3.57 0.25 -6.16
C HIS A 13 4.89 -0.34 -6.63
N THR A 14 5.51 0.31 -7.60
CA THR A 14 6.90 0.03 -8.04
C THR A 14 7.87 1.14 -7.64
N VAL A 15 7.39 2.15 -6.90
CA VAL A 15 8.20 3.30 -6.49
C VAL A 15 9.11 2.88 -5.33
N PRO A 16 10.44 2.99 -5.44
CA PRO A 16 11.34 2.67 -4.35
C PRO A 16 11.17 3.67 -3.19
N GLY A 17 11.09 3.17 -1.95
CA GLY A 17 10.96 4.02 -0.75
C GLY A 17 9.58 4.64 -0.52
N PHE A 18 8.56 4.23 -1.30
CA PHE A 18 7.16 4.63 -1.12
C PHE A 18 6.64 4.32 0.30
N PRO A 19 5.68 5.11 0.79
CA PRO A 19 5.77 5.84 2.04
C PRO A 19 6.15 4.98 3.23
N THR A 20 7.14 5.47 3.97
CA THR A 20 7.42 5.00 5.32
C THR A 20 6.27 5.42 6.23
N ALA A 21 5.69 4.46 6.95
CA ALA A 21 4.57 4.72 7.84
C ALA A 21 4.85 5.93 8.76
N ARG A 22 3.85 6.81 8.92
CA ARG A 22 3.87 8.00 9.81
C ARG A 22 4.71 9.19 9.35
N THR A 23 5.33 9.15 8.17
CA THR A 23 6.04 10.30 7.61
C THR A 23 5.29 10.83 6.39
N PRO A 24 5.07 12.15 6.27
CA PRO A 24 4.62 12.74 5.02
C PRO A 24 5.56 12.34 3.89
N TYR A 25 5.04 11.68 2.86
CA TYR A 25 5.83 11.24 1.73
C TYR A 25 5.79 12.29 0.62
N SER A 26 6.97 12.78 0.23
CA SER A 26 7.13 13.64 -0.94
C SER A 26 7.60 12.81 -2.12
N TRP A 27 7.02 13.08 -3.30
CA TRP A 27 7.42 12.40 -4.53
C TRP A 27 8.88 12.74 -4.89
N PRO A 28 9.77 11.74 -5.09
CA PRO A 28 11.16 12.01 -5.45
C PRO A 28 11.24 12.48 -6.90
N VAL A 29 11.86 13.63 -7.14
CA VAL A 29 11.99 14.21 -8.50
C VAL A 29 12.71 13.26 -9.47
N ALA A 30 13.65 12.43 -8.97
CA ALA A 30 14.36 11.43 -9.77
C ALA A 30 13.42 10.39 -10.41
N GLU A 31 12.26 10.11 -9.81
CA GLU A 31 11.29 9.14 -10.32
C GLU A 31 10.44 9.71 -11.46
N ASN A 32 10.53 11.02 -11.76
CA ASN A 32 9.82 11.61 -12.91
C ASN A 32 10.28 11.07 -14.27
N ALA A 33 11.54 10.64 -14.35
CA ALA A 33 12.11 10.05 -15.57
C ALA A 33 11.80 8.54 -15.69
N ARG A 34 11.15 7.94 -14.70
CA ARG A 34 10.92 6.50 -14.60
C ARG A 34 9.42 6.21 -14.71
N GLY A 35 9.07 5.13 -15.40
CA GLY A 35 7.69 4.66 -15.48
C GLY A 35 7.30 3.91 -14.20
N HIS A 36 6.33 4.43 -13.44
CA HIS A 36 5.82 3.79 -12.23
C HIS A 36 4.36 3.37 -12.36
N VAL A 37 4.00 2.32 -11.64
CA VAL A 37 2.62 1.87 -11.48
C VAL A 37 2.24 1.98 -10.01
N LEU A 38 1.09 2.58 -9.75
CA LEU A 38 0.46 2.66 -8.43
C LEU A 38 -0.98 2.18 -8.56
N ILE A 39 -1.36 1.21 -7.74
CA ILE A 39 -2.72 0.66 -7.68
C ILE A 39 -3.22 0.81 -6.25
N CYS A 40 -4.37 1.46 -6.08
CA CYS A 40 -5.05 1.59 -4.79
C CYS A 40 -6.34 0.75 -4.81
N LEU A 41 -6.47 -0.13 -3.82
CA LEU A 41 -7.64 -1.00 -3.66
C LEU A 41 -8.28 -0.74 -2.29
N THR A 42 -9.60 -0.59 -2.28
CA THR A 42 -10.40 -0.65 -1.06
C THR A 42 -10.77 -2.10 -0.82
N ILE A 43 -10.32 -2.65 0.30
CA ILE A 43 -10.48 -4.06 0.65
C ILE A 43 -11.03 -4.20 2.07
N SER A 44 -11.78 -5.27 2.35
CA SER A 44 -12.23 -5.49 3.72
C SER A 44 -11.06 -5.83 4.66
N LYS A 45 -11.23 -5.49 5.93
CA LYS A 45 -10.24 -5.71 6.99
C LYS A 45 -9.93 -7.20 7.21
N SER A 46 -10.89 -8.09 6.99
CA SER A 46 -10.67 -9.53 7.07
C SER A 46 -9.79 -10.03 5.93
N GLN A 47 -10.06 -9.57 4.70
CA GLN A 47 -9.26 -9.93 3.52
C GLN A 47 -7.81 -9.43 3.63
N ILE A 48 -7.57 -8.20 4.09
CA ILE A 48 -6.19 -7.69 4.25
C ILE A 48 -5.42 -8.39 5.37
N ASN A 49 -6.12 -8.91 6.39
CA ASN A 49 -5.50 -9.72 7.44
C ASN A 49 -5.10 -11.10 6.90
N ALA A 50 -5.94 -11.72 6.05
CA ALA A 50 -5.59 -12.97 5.36
C ALA A 50 -4.36 -12.79 4.44
N ILE A 51 -4.30 -11.69 3.69
CA ILE A 51 -3.13 -11.33 2.86
C ILE A 51 -1.88 -11.13 3.73
N GLY A 52 -1.99 -10.42 4.85
CA GLY A 52 -0.87 -10.20 5.77
C GLY A 52 -0.29 -11.48 6.39
N SER A 53 -1.11 -12.53 6.52
CA SER A 53 -0.67 -13.85 7.01
C SER A 53 -0.01 -14.72 5.93
N SER A 54 -0.12 -14.34 4.65
CA SER A 54 0.49 -15.09 3.55
C SER A 54 1.96 -14.72 3.36
N ARG A 55 2.82 -15.72 3.11
CA ARG A 55 4.25 -15.52 2.84
C ARG A 55 4.45 -15.12 1.38
N PHE A 56 4.61 -13.82 1.13
CA PHE A 56 5.05 -13.34 -0.18
C PHE A 56 6.57 -13.41 -0.28
N HIS A 57 7.11 -14.47 -0.87
CA HIS A 57 8.57 -14.67 -1.01
C HIS A 57 9.26 -13.68 -1.96
N ASN A 58 8.52 -12.84 -2.70
CA ASN A 58 9.08 -11.99 -3.76
C ASN A 58 8.50 -10.57 -3.86
N ILE A 59 7.72 -10.11 -2.88
CA ILE A 59 7.12 -8.77 -2.96
C ILE A 59 7.82 -7.83 -1.98
N LYS A 60 8.90 -7.19 -2.43
CA LYS A 60 9.66 -6.22 -1.64
C LYS A 60 9.00 -4.83 -1.58
N ASP A 61 8.00 -4.57 -2.44
CA ASP A 61 7.36 -3.27 -2.61
C ASP A 61 5.86 -3.26 -2.24
N VAL A 62 5.39 -4.22 -1.45
CA VAL A 62 4.04 -4.15 -0.86
C VAL A 62 4.14 -3.48 0.50
N THR A 63 3.99 -2.16 0.47
CA THR A 63 3.86 -1.38 1.69
C THR A 63 2.40 -1.44 2.16
N LYS A 64 2.15 -2.08 3.30
CA LYS A 64 0.82 -2.10 3.94
C LYS A 64 0.54 -0.73 4.56
N LEU A 65 0.05 0.20 3.74
CA LEU A 65 -0.42 1.49 4.24
C LEU A 65 -1.87 1.34 4.73
N LYS A 66 -2.03 1.13 6.03
CA LYS A 66 -3.34 1.19 6.68
C LYS A 66 -3.74 2.66 6.83
N ILE A 67 -4.40 3.20 5.81
CA ILE A 67 -5.11 4.48 5.93
C ILE A 67 -6.40 4.16 6.70
N LEU A 68 -6.40 4.44 8.00
CA LEU A 68 -7.61 4.56 8.83
C LEU A 68 -7.86 6.03 9.10
#